data_AF-A0A1Q8FZD4-F1
#
_entry.id   AF-A0A1Q8FZD4-F1
#
_cell.length_a   1.000
_cell.length_b   1.000
_cell.length_c   1.000
_cell.angle_alpha   90.00
_cell.angle_beta   90.00
_cell.angle_gamma   90.00
#
_symmetry.space_group_name_H-M   'P 1'
#
loop_
_entity.id
_entity.type
_entity.pdbx_description
1 polymer ?
#
loop_
_entity_poly.entity_id
_entity_poly.type
_entity_poly.pdbx_seq_one_letter_code
_entity_poly.pdbx_strand_id
1 'polypeptide(L)'
;MITRSVKGSLALAAILLATAFGLSLLADFNWVGPDMPDRVVQVMIGLVLVLFGNATGKRPADADPAGEGKPGLMAARRFFGLALVVGGLIHAGAWLVAPLDLANTLSMAAVIAALIAGLGRVAYAIVAQRETPDQG
;
A
#
# COMPACT_ATOMS: atom_id res chain seq x y z
N MET A 1 0.57 -13.61 -0.52
CA MET A 1 0.13 -14.80 -1.29
C MET A 1 0.18 -14.63 -2.82
N ILE A 2 0.52 -13.44 -3.35
CA ILE A 2 1.17 -13.31 -4.67
C ILE A 2 2.60 -12.76 -4.48
N THR A 3 2.79 -11.83 -3.53
CA THR A 3 4.08 -11.26 -3.12
C THR A 3 5.01 -12.21 -2.33
N ARG A 4 4.56 -13.43 -2.01
CA ARG A 4 5.38 -14.42 -1.28
C ARG A 4 6.25 -15.26 -2.21
N SER A 5 5.96 -15.30 -3.50
CA SER A 5 6.76 -16.03 -4.49
C SER A 5 7.34 -15.04 -5.49
N VAL A 6 8.64 -15.20 -5.80
CA VAL A 6 9.35 -14.37 -6.79
C VAL A 6 8.61 -14.39 -8.14
N LYS A 7 8.05 -15.55 -8.50
CA LYS A 7 7.20 -15.72 -9.70
C LYS A 7 5.95 -14.83 -9.67
N GLY A 8 5.27 -14.72 -8.52
CA GLY A 8 4.07 -13.88 -8.38
C GLY A 8 4.39 -12.39 -8.45
N SER A 9 5.50 -11.95 -7.84
CA SER A 9 5.97 -10.56 -7.94
C SER A 9 6.40 -10.19 -9.36
N LEU A 10 7.09 -11.10 -10.07
CA LEU A 10 7.45 -10.92 -11.48
C LEU A 10 6.23 -10.85 -12.39
N ALA A 11 5.25 -11.72 -12.18
CA ALA A 11 4.00 -11.70 -12.94
C ALA A 11 3.24 -10.38 -12.72
N LEU A 12 3.14 -9.91 -11.48
CA LEU A 12 2.53 -8.61 -11.17
C LEU A 12 3.28 -7.47 -11.86
N ALA A 13 4.62 -7.42 -11.74
CA ALA A 13 5.43 -6.40 -12.39
C ALA A 13 5.25 -6.40 -13.92
N ALA A 14 5.21 -7.58 -14.54
CA ALA A 14 4.97 -7.71 -15.98
C ALA A 14 3.58 -7.18 -16.39
N ILE A 15 2.53 -7.49 -15.61
CA ILE A 15 1.18 -6.96 -15.84
C ILE A 15 1.16 -5.44 -15.70
N LEU A 16 1.83 -4.90 -14.68
CA LEU A 16 1.89 -3.45 -14.45
C LEU A 16 2.56 -2.74 -15.63
N LEU A 17 3.72 -3.24 -16.06
CA LEU A 17 4.48 -2.67 -17.18
C LEU A 17 3.72 -2.80 -18.51
N ALA A 18 3.14 -3.97 -18.80
CA ALA A 18 2.38 -4.19 -20.02
C ALA A 18 1.15 -3.26 -20.10
N THR A 19 0.46 -3.04 -18.98
CA THR A 19 -0.70 -2.14 -18.92
C THR A 19 -0.29 -0.69 -19.15
N ALA A 20 0.77 -0.23 -18.47
CA ALA A 20 1.28 1.14 -18.62
C ALA A 20 1.75 1.41 -20.06
N PHE A 21 2.52 0.46 -20.63
CA PHE A 21 2.99 0.56 -22.01
C PHE A 21 1.85 0.52 -23.03
N GLY A 22 0.89 -0.39 -22.86
CA GLY A 22 -0.27 -0.49 -23.74
C GLY A 22 -1.12 0.77 -23.75
N LEU A 23 -1.33 1.40 -22.59
CA LEU A 23 -2.06 2.66 -22.48
C LEU A 23 -1.30 3.84 -23.09
N SER A 24 0.02 3.88 -22.94
CA SER A 24 0.85 4.88 -23.62
C SER A 24 0.69 4.80 -25.13
N LEU A 25 0.76 3.58 -25.71
CA LEU A 25 0.55 3.39 -27.14
C LEU A 25 -0.86 3.81 -27.59
N LEU A 26 -1.88 3.46 -26.81
CA LEU A 26 -3.27 3.86 -27.10
C LEU A 26 -3.45 5.39 -27.06
N ALA A 27 -2.73 6.08 -26.18
CA ALA A 27 -2.72 7.54 -26.14
C ALA A 27 -2.02 8.14 -27.36
N ASP A 28 -0.89 7.56 -27.80
CA ASP A 28 -0.19 8.00 -29.02
C ASP A 28 -1.07 7.87 -30.28
N PHE A 29 -1.97 6.88 -30.30
CA PHE A 29 -2.98 6.71 -31.37
C PHE A 29 -4.22 7.60 -31.19
N ASN A 30 -4.26 8.50 -30.20
CA ASN A 30 -5.43 9.33 -29.84
C ASN A 30 -6.70 8.52 -29.53
N TRP A 31 -6.59 7.26 -29.13
CA TRP A 31 -7.73 6.42 -28.75
C TRP A 31 -8.20 6.65 -27.31
N VAL A 32 -7.34 7.22 -26.47
CA VAL A 32 -7.64 7.63 -25.09
C VAL A 32 -7.12 9.05 -24.86
N GLY A 33 -7.75 9.76 -23.92
CA GLY A 33 -7.32 11.11 -23.55
C GLY A 33 -5.87 11.14 -23.05
N PRO A 34 -5.16 12.27 -23.23
CA PRO A 34 -3.72 12.38 -22.94
C PRO A 34 -3.39 12.11 -21.46
N ASP A 35 -4.34 12.31 -20.56
CA ASP A 35 -4.15 12.13 -19.12
C ASP A 35 -4.47 10.71 -18.64
N MET A 36 -5.01 9.84 -19.51
CA MET A 36 -5.40 8.48 -19.14
C MET A 36 -4.23 7.58 -18.73
N PRO A 37 -3.06 7.61 -19.39
CA PRO A 37 -1.90 6.83 -18.96
C PRO A 37 -1.52 7.12 -17.50
N ASP A 38 -1.41 8.41 -17.14
CA ASP A 38 -1.04 8.84 -15.79
C ASP A 38 -2.08 8.40 -14.76
N ARG A 39 -3.37 8.59 -15.06
CA ARG A 39 -4.46 8.16 -14.17
C ARG A 39 -4.42 6.67 -13.90
N VAL A 40 -4.26 5.85 -14.93
CA VAL A 40 -4.26 4.40 -14.74
C VAL A 40 -3.03 3.95 -13.95
N VAL A 41 -1.84 4.48 -14.27
CA VAL A 41 -0.62 4.16 -13.51
C VAL A 41 -0.78 4.51 -12.04
N GLN A 42 -1.36 5.66 -11.73
CA GLN A 42 -1.58 6.09 -10.34
C GLN A 42 -2.64 5.26 -9.62
N VAL A 43 -3.73 4.87 -10.30
CA VAL A 43 -4.70 3.90 -9.78
C VAL A 43 -4.01 2.59 -9.44
N MET A 44 -3.15 2.08 -10.33
CA MET A 44 -2.42 0.84 -10.13
C MET A 44 -1.45 0.94 -8.94
N ILE A 45 -0.76 2.06 -8.76
CA ILE A 45 0.07 2.32 -7.57
C ILE A 45 -0.78 2.23 -6.29
N GLY A 46 -1.95 2.89 -6.26
CA GLY A 46 -2.86 2.80 -5.12
C GLY A 46 -3.30 1.37 -4.82
N LEU A 47 -3.64 0.58 -5.84
CA LEU A 47 -3.99 -0.84 -5.68
C LEU A 47 -2.81 -1.71 -5.22
N VAL A 48 -1.60 -1.40 -5.66
CA VAL A 48 -0.39 -2.06 -5.17
C VAL A 48 -0.22 -1.80 -3.67
N LEU A 49 -0.44 -0.58 -3.19
CA LEU A 49 -0.44 -0.27 -1.76
C LEU A 49 -1.50 -1.07 -1.00
N VAL A 50 -2.70 -1.25 -1.56
CA VAL A 50 -3.75 -2.10 -0.97
C VAL A 50 -3.28 -3.54 -0.82
N LEU A 51 -2.69 -4.10 -1.87
CA LEU A 51 -2.17 -5.47 -1.84
C LEU A 51 -1.06 -5.63 -0.79
N PHE A 52 -0.12 -4.67 -0.74
CA PHE A 52 0.97 -4.68 0.23
C PHE A 52 0.48 -4.48 1.67
N GLY A 53 -0.41 -3.53 1.92
CA GLY A 53 -0.99 -3.27 3.23
C GLY A 53 -1.74 -4.49 3.77
N ASN A 54 -2.60 -5.09 2.95
CA ASN A 54 -3.33 -6.31 3.31
C ASN A 54 -2.39 -7.49 3.57
N ALA A 55 -1.34 -7.67 2.75
CA ALA A 55 -0.33 -8.70 2.99
C ALA A 55 0.47 -8.45 4.27
N THR A 56 0.77 -7.19 4.60
CA THR A 56 1.50 -6.79 5.80
C THR A 56 0.69 -7.05 7.06
N GLY A 57 -0.60 -6.68 7.05
CA GLY A 57 -1.50 -6.90 8.18
C GLY A 57 -1.85 -8.37 8.40
N LYS A 58 -1.93 -9.18 7.33
CA LYS A 58 -2.26 -10.61 7.40
C LYS A 58 -1.04 -11.53 7.54
N ARG A 59 0.15 -11.01 7.83
CA ARG A 59 1.31 -11.88 8.04
C ARG A 59 1.09 -12.72 9.31
N PRO A 60 1.16 -14.06 9.21
CA PRO A 60 0.97 -14.95 10.35
C PRO A 60 2.19 -14.89 11.28
N ALA A 61 1.97 -15.19 12.56
CA ALA A 61 2.93 -15.03 13.65
C ALA A 61 4.19 -15.89 13.50
N ASP A 62 4.03 -17.07 12.92
CA ASP A 62 5.08 -18.04 12.58
C ASP A 62 6.03 -17.56 11.48
N ALA A 63 5.57 -16.62 10.64
CA ALA A 63 6.36 -16.05 9.55
C ALA A 63 7.08 -14.75 9.96
N ASP A 64 7.10 -14.41 11.25
CA ASP A 64 7.82 -13.25 11.78
C ASP A 64 9.23 -13.62 12.23
N PRO A 65 10.29 -13.28 11.46
CA PRO A 65 11.66 -13.62 11.81
C PRO A 65 12.15 -12.93 13.09
N ALA A 66 11.46 -11.87 13.54
CA ALA A 66 11.79 -11.18 14.78
C ALA A 66 11.22 -11.88 16.02
N GLY A 67 10.44 -12.97 15.87
CA GLY A 67 9.88 -13.70 17.01
C GLY A 67 8.94 -12.84 17.85
N GLU A 68 8.33 -11.81 17.24
CA GLU A 68 7.43 -10.84 17.89
C GLU A 68 6.09 -11.50 18.26
N GLY A 69 6.14 -12.51 19.12
CA GLY A 69 4.98 -13.14 19.76
C GLY A 69 4.17 -12.18 20.64
N LYS A 70 4.59 -10.92 20.77
CA LYS A 70 3.97 -9.92 21.61
C LYS A 70 2.67 -9.44 20.97
N PRO A 71 1.50 -9.67 21.60
CA PRO A 71 0.19 -9.39 21.00
C PRO A 71 0.00 -7.91 20.64
N GLY A 72 0.64 -6.99 21.39
CA GLY A 72 0.59 -5.56 21.10
C GLY A 72 1.26 -5.15 19.78
N LEU A 73 2.35 -5.83 19.39
CA LEU A 73 3.10 -5.50 18.17
C LEU A 73 2.42 -6.10 16.94
N MET A 74 1.86 -7.31 17.07
CA MET A 74 1.01 -7.91 16.02
C MET A 74 -0.24 -7.05 15.74
N ALA A 75 -0.89 -6.53 16.79
CA ALA A 75 -2.03 -5.63 16.63
C ALA A 75 -1.63 -4.32 15.93
N ALA A 76 -0.49 -3.73 16.30
CA ALA A 76 0.03 -2.53 15.67
C ALA A 76 0.38 -2.76 14.19
N ARG A 77 0.97 -3.91 13.85
CA ARG A 77 1.23 -4.32 12.47
C ARG A 77 -0.05 -4.48 11.65
N ARG A 78 -1.08 -5.13 12.21
CA ARG A 78 -2.41 -5.24 11.58
C ARG A 78 -3.00 -3.87 11.29
N PHE A 79 -2.88 -2.95 12.24
CA PHE A 79 -3.32 -1.58 12.08
C PHE A 79 -2.55 -0.85 10.98
N PHE A 80 -1.21 -0.96 10.95
CA PHE A 80 -0.39 -0.38 9.87
C PHE A 80 -0.80 -0.92 8.50
N GLY A 81 -0.99 -2.24 8.38
CA GLY A 81 -1.47 -2.86 7.15
C GLY A 81 -2.84 -2.35 6.71
N LEU A 82 -3.78 -2.19 7.65
CA LEU A 82 -5.10 -1.61 7.37
C LEU A 82 -5.01 -0.14 6.96
N ALA A 83 -4.19 0.66 7.65
CA ALA A 83 -3.98 2.07 7.33
C ALA A 83 -3.46 2.23 5.89
N LEU A 84 -2.49 1.40 5.48
CA LEU A 84 -2.01 1.37 4.10
C LEU A 84 -3.08 0.92 3.09
N VAL A 85 -3.95 -0.03 3.45
CA VAL A 85 -5.08 -0.41 2.59
C VAL A 85 -6.02 0.76 2.37
N VAL A 86 -6.40 1.45 3.45
CA VAL A 86 -7.29 2.62 3.36
C VAL A 86 -6.63 3.74 2.57
N GLY A 87 -5.37 4.06 2.85
CA GLY A 87 -4.60 5.06 2.10
C GLY A 87 -4.47 4.73 0.62
N GLY A 88 -4.19 3.46 0.28
CA GLY A 88 -4.11 2.99 -1.11
C GLY A 88 -5.44 3.04 -1.86
N LEU A 89 -6.56 2.74 -1.19
CA LEU A 89 -7.90 2.87 -1.77
C LEU A 89 -8.27 4.34 -2.01
N ILE A 90 -7.97 5.23 -1.07
CA ILE A 90 -8.20 6.67 -1.25
C ILE A 90 -7.30 7.21 -2.37
N HIS A 91 -6.04 6.78 -2.44
CA HIS A 91 -5.12 7.13 -3.53
C HIS A 91 -5.68 6.70 -4.89
N ALA A 92 -6.05 5.43 -5.03
CA ALA A 92 -6.64 4.92 -6.28
C ALA A 92 -7.96 5.63 -6.63
N GLY A 93 -8.82 5.85 -5.64
CA GLY A 93 -10.07 6.58 -5.81
C GLY A 93 -9.86 8.01 -6.27
N ALA A 94 -8.91 8.74 -5.68
CA ALA A 94 -8.59 10.12 -6.06
C ALA A 94 -8.21 10.21 -7.55
N TRP A 95 -7.39 9.30 -8.05
CA TRP A 95 -7.00 9.29 -9.46
C TRP A 95 -8.10 8.80 -10.41
N LEU A 96 -9.10 8.07 -9.90
CA LEU A 96 -10.24 7.62 -10.68
C LEU A 96 -11.31 8.72 -10.86
N VAL A 97 -11.55 9.55 -9.84
CA VAL A 97 -12.67 10.51 -9.85
C VAL A 97 -12.29 11.98 -9.74
N ALA A 98 -11.11 12.32 -9.19
CA ALA A 98 -10.76 13.71 -8.94
C ALA A 98 -10.24 14.42 -10.21
N PRO A 99 -10.41 15.75 -10.30
CA PRO A 99 -9.67 16.59 -11.24
C PRO A 99 -8.16 16.39 -11.08
N LEU A 100 -7.39 16.47 -12.16
CA LEU A 100 -5.94 16.19 -12.16
C LEU A 100 -5.18 17.04 -11.13
N ASP A 101 -5.55 18.32 -11.04
CA ASP A 101 -4.94 19.29 -10.13
C ASP A 101 -5.07 18.89 -8.66
N LEU A 102 -6.16 18.20 -8.31
CA LEU A 102 -6.44 17.75 -6.94
C LEU A 102 -6.02 16.30 -6.71
N ALA A 103 -6.00 15.46 -7.75
CA ALA A 103 -5.72 14.04 -7.65
C ALA A 103 -4.38 13.80 -6.94
N ASN A 104 -3.33 14.50 -7.37
CA ASN A 104 -2.00 14.38 -6.78
C ASN A 104 -1.97 14.76 -5.28
N THR A 105 -2.53 15.93 -4.94
CA THR A 105 -2.55 16.42 -3.55
C THR A 105 -3.35 15.50 -2.64
N LEU A 106 -4.56 15.10 -3.06
CA LEU A 106 -5.43 14.21 -2.28
C LEU A 106 -4.78 12.83 -2.10
N SER A 107 -4.19 12.29 -3.17
CA SER A 107 -3.58 10.96 -3.13
C SER A 107 -2.35 10.95 -2.21
N MET A 108 -1.47 11.95 -2.33
CA MET A 108 -0.30 12.09 -1.44
C MET A 108 -0.71 12.30 0.02
N ALA A 109 -1.67 13.19 0.28
CA ALA A 109 -2.16 13.45 1.63
C ALA A 109 -2.71 12.17 2.29
N ALA A 110 -3.46 11.36 1.54
CA ALA A 110 -3.99 10.09 2.02
C ALA A 110 -2.89 9.10 2.39
N VAL A 111 -1.86 8.96 1.55
CA VAL A 111 -0.73 8.04 1.80
C VAL A 111 0.10 8.52 3.00
N ILE A 112 0.39 9.83 3.08
CA ILE A 112 1.13 10.42 4.22
C ILE A 112 0.35 10.20 5.52
N ALA A 113 -0.96 10.47 5.54
CA ALA A 113 -1.78 10.25 6.72
C ALA A 113 -1.80 8.78 7.16
N ALA A 114 -1.91 7.85 6.20
CA ALA A 114 -1.82 6.41 6.47
C ALA A 114 -0.48 6.00 7.07
N LEU A 115 0.63 6.52 6.53
CA LEU A 115 1.98 6.25 7.03
C LEU A 115 2.16 6.81 8.45
N ILE A 116 1.77 8.05 8.71
CA ILE A 116 1.86 8.67 10.04
C ILE A 116 1.03 7.87 11.05
N ALA A 117 -0.22 7.56 10.73
CA ALA A 117 -1.10 6.79 11.63
C ALA A 117 -0.54 5.40 11.93
N GLY A 118 -0.10 4.68 10.89
CA GLY A 118 0.41 3.34 11.03
C GLY A 118 1.76 3.30 11.77
N LEU A 119 2.73 4.13 11.38
CA LEU A 119 4.04 4.19 12.02
C LEU A 119 3.93 4.70 13.46
N GLY A 120 3.07 5.69 13.72
CA GLY A 120 2.79 6.18 15.06
C GLY A 120 2.24 5.06 15.97
N ARG A 121 1.34 4.23 15.44
CA ARG A 121 0.79 3.09 16.21
C ARG A 121 1.84 2.03 16.52
N VAL A 122 2.75 1.76 15.59
CA VAL A 122 3.88 0.83 15.77
C VAL A 122 4.88 1.38 16.77
N ALA A 123 5.29 2.65 16.62
CA ALA A 123 6.21 3.32 17.55
C ALA A 123 5.65 3.32 18.98
N TYR A 124 4.36 3.65 19.14
CA TYR A 124 3.69 3.57 20.44
C TYR A 124 3.73 2.16 21.03
N ALA A 125 3.48 1.12 20.23
CA ALA A 125 3.55 -0.27 20.69
C ALA A 125 4.96 -0.67 21.15
N ILE A 126 6.00 -0.19 20.46
CA ILE A 126 7.40 -0.43 20.83
C ILE A 126 7.73 0.28 22.15
N VAL A 127 7.32 1.54 22.32
CA VAL A 127 7.57 2.30 23.55
C VAL A 127 6.84 1.68 24.75
N ALA A 128 5.55 1.38 24.60
CA ALA A 128 4.75 0.78 25.67
C ALA A 128 5.31 -0.59 26.14
N GLN A 129 5.91 -1.37 25.23
CA GLN A 129 6.54 -2.65 25.58
C GLN A 129 7.89 -2.50 26.28
N ARG A 130 8.58 -1.36 26.14
CA ARG A 130 9.83 -1.08 26.89
C ARG A 130 9.54 -0.73 28.35
N GLU A 131 8.40 -0.11 28.62
CA GLU A 131 8.00 0.32 29.97
C GLU A 131 7.48 -0.83 30.85
N THR A 132 7.06 -1.94 30.24
CA THR A 132 6.75 -3.20 30.93
C THR A 132 7.81 -4.26 30.59
N PRO A 133 8.96 -4.30 31.29
CA PRO A 133 9.83 -5.46 31.22
C PRO A 133 9.05 -6.69 31.67
N ASP A 134 9.14 -7.77 30.89
CA ASP A 134 8.52 -9.06 31.23
C ASP A 134 8.89 -9.43 32.67
N GLN A 135 7.88 -9.55 33.53
CA GLN A 135 8.00 -10.28 34.79
C GLN A 135 7.92 -11.77 34.45
N GLY A 136 9.06 -12.34 34.04
CA GLY A 136 9.21 -13.75 33.71
C GLY A 136 10.63 -14.21 34.02
#